data_AF-A0A7S2CWX9-F1
#
_entry.id   AF-A0A7S2CWX9-F1
#
_cell.length_a   1.000
_cell.length_b   1.000
_cell.length_c   1.000
_cell.angle_alpha   90.00
_cell.angle_beta   90.00
_cell.angle_gamma   90.00
#
_symmetry.space_group_name_H-M   'P 1'
#
loop_
_entity.id
_entity.type
_entity.pdbx_description
1 polymer ?
#
loop_
_entity_poly.entity_id
_entity_poly.type
_entity_poly.pdbx_seq_one_letter_code
_entity_poly.pdbx_strand_id
1 'polypeptide(L)'
;LPTAMDLNGVRCTKDFGTSPDALLEGAEAICEGGVVIEVKCPYRSGSPRAQQRVYPRQLPQIQGTLMATNRQECHLVSWSPNGCRVFAVQRDAAYQEMLLQCLVSFATAAIAGQPLSEGHKEEAAALRSLSTQLAQRAQLLG
;
A
#
# COMPACT_ATOMS: atom_id res chain seq x y z
N LEU A 1 -9.90 9.53 15.03
CA LEU A 1 -8.84 8.51 14.93
C LEU A 1 -9.48 7.18 15.28
N PRO A 2 -9.48 6.17 14.39
CA PRO A 2 -9.96 4.86 14.79
C PRO A 2 -9.07 4.35 15.90
N THR A 3 -9.71 3.91 16.97
CA THR A 3 -9.11 3.26 18.13
C THR A 3 -8.16 2.16 17.66
N ALA A 4 -6.98 2.08 18.28
CA ALA A 4 -5.93 1.11 17.97
C ALA A 4 -6.53 -0.26 17.64
N MET A 5 -6.18 -0.82 16.48
CA MET A 5 -6.59 -2.18 16.11
C MET A 5 -5.99 -3.16 17.12
N ASP A 6 -6.88 -3.82 17.87
CA ASP A 6 -6.53 -4.87 18.80
C ASP A 6 -6.50 -6.20 18.05
N LEU A 7 -5.31 -6.57 17.54
CA LEU A 7 -5.06 -7.91 17.04
C LEU A 7 -4.56 -8.75 18.23
N ASN A 8 -5.42 -9.61 18.76
CA ASN A 8 -5.08 -10.62 19.77
C ASN A 8 -4.54 -10.09 21.12
N GLY A 9 -5.05 -8.98 21.63
CA GLY A 9 -4.67 -8.45 22.95
C GLY A 9 -3.33 -7.70 22.94
N VAL A 10 -2.72 -7.52 21.77
CA VAL A 10 -1.54 -6.69 21.58
C VAL A 10 -2.01 -5.36 20.99
N ARG A 11 -2.20 -4.35 21.85
CA ARG A 11 -2.33 -2.96 21.39
C ARG A 11 -1.06 -2.59 20.63
N CYS A 12 -1.16 -2.38 19.32
CA CYS A 12 -0.10 -1.73 18.56
C CYS A 12 -0.03 -0.26 19.03
N THR A 13 0.84 0.03 20.01
CA THR A 13 1.15 1.39 20.47
C THR A 13 2.16 2.09 19.55
N LYS A 14 2.43 1.54 18.36
CA LYS A 14 3.47 2.03 17.45
C LYS A 14 2.84 2.78 16.28
N ASP A 15 3.39 3.95 16.00
CA ASP A 15 2.95 4.86 14.96
C ASP A 15 3.09 4.21 13.57
N PHE A 16 1.96 3.80 13.00
CA PHE A 16 1.88 3.44 11.59
C PHE A 16 1.69 4.71 10.77
N GLY A 17 2.73 5.10 10.04
CA GLY A 17 2.75 6.32 9.25
C GLY A 17 2.53 6.08 7.76
N THR A 18 1.96 7.08 7.10
CA THR A 18 1.99 7.22 5.64
C THR A 18 2.20 8.69 5.28
N SER A 19 2.69 8.93 4.07
CA SER A 19 2.81 10.25 3.46
C SER A 19 2.30 10.17 2.03
N PRO A 20 0.97 10.20 1.80
CA PRO A 20 0.43 10.23 0.45
C PRO A 20 0.85 11.49 -0.29
N ASP A 21 0.90 11.44 -1.62
CA ASP A 21 1.19 12.63 -2.43
C ASP A 21 0.02 13.63 -2.40
N ALA A 22 -1.21 13.13 -2.35
CA ALA A 22 -2.39 13.96 -2.05
C ALA A 22 -3.58 13.13 -1.53
N LEU A 23 -4.46 13.80 -0.78
CA LEU A 23 -5.82 13.33 -0.51
C LEU A 23 -6.78 14.09 -1.43
N LEU A 24 -7.67 13.37 -2.11
CA LEU A 24 -8.67 14.00 -2.95
C LEU A 24 -9.96 14.23 -2.14
N GLU A 25 -10.10 15.43 -1.62
CA GLU A 25 -11.30 15.85 -0.87
C GLU A 25 -12.41 16.32 -1.82
N GLY A 26 -13.67 16.02 -1.49
CA GLY A 26 -14.84 16.47 -2.25
C GLY A 26 -15.20 15.61 -3.47
N ALA A 27 -14.49 14.50 -3.68
CA ALA A 27 -14.76 13.53 -4.76
C ALA A 27 -15.63 12.34 -4.29
N GLU A 28 -16.14 12.35 -3.06
CA GLU A 28 -16.89 11.25 -2.46
C GLU A 28 -18.17 10.89 -3.21
N ALA A 29 -18.76 11.86 -3.93
CA ALA A 29 -19.92 11.64 -4.79
C ALA A 29 -19.61 10.83 -6.06
N ILE A 30 -18.33 10.75 -6.44
CA ILE A 30 -17.84 10.02 -7.63
C ILE A 30 -17.16 8.73 -7.19
N CYS A 31 -16.37 8.78 -6.12
CA CYS A 31 -15.63 7.66 -5.55
C CYS A 31 -16.04 7.48 -4.08
N GLU A 32 -16.98 6.56 -3.84
CA GLU A 32 -17.46 6.27 -2.48
C GLU A 32 -16.29 5.84 -1.57
N GLY A 33 -16.23 6.44 -0.38
CA GLY A 33 -15.13 6.19 0.57
C GLY A 33 -13.81 6.90 0.25
N GLY A 34 -13.80 7.77 -0.76
CA GLY A 34 -12.72 8.73 -1.04
C GLY A 34 -11.46 8.14 -1.66
N VAL A 35 -10.62 9.02 -2.19
CA VAL A 35 -9.45 8.67 -3.00
C VAL A 35 -8.17 9.28 -2.41
N VAL A 36 -7.11 8.48 -2.43
CA VAL A 36 -5.73 8.95 -2.23
C VAL A 36 -4.96 8.92 -3.54
N ILE A 37 -4.08 9.90 -3.76
CA ILE A 37 -3.20 9.96 -4.92
C ILE A 37 -1.80 9.52 -4.52
N GLU A 38 -1.21 8.62 -5.31
CA GLU A 38 0.19 8.24 -5.24
C GLU A 38 0.83 8.49 -6.61
N VAL A 39 1.83 9.36 -6.67
CA VAL A 39 2.54 9.74 -7.88
C VAL A 39 3.87 8.99 -7.96
N LYS A 40 4.13 8.39 -9.12
CA LYS A 40 5.45 7.85 -9.46
C LYS A 40 5.96 8.48 -10.73
N CYS A 41 7.20 8.95 -10.68
CA CYS A 41 7.96 9.48 -11.81
C CYS A 41 9.15 8.55 -12.11
N PRO A 42 8.97 7.44 -12.87
CA PRO A 42 10.00 6.42 -12.99
C PRO A 42 11.18 6.92 -13.83
N TYR A 43 12.36 7.07 -13.22
CA TYR A 43 13.59 7.52 -13.88
C TYR A 43 14.08 6.57 -15.00
N ARG A 44 14.00 5.25 -14.75
CA ARG A 44 14.42 4.17 -15.68
C ARG A 44 15.78 4.44 -16.35
N SER A 45 16.81 4.65 -15.53
CA SER A 45 18.20 4.84 -15.99
C SER A 45 18.34 5.96 -17.04
N GLY A 46 17.60 7.05 -16.88
CA GLY A 46 17.65 8.19 -17.80
C GLY A 46 16.69 8.07 -18.98
N SER A 47 15.82 7.06 -19.04
CA SER A 47 14.75 6.95 -20.04
C SER A 47 13.35 6.93 -19.40
N PRO A 48 12.85 8.08 -18.89
CA PRO A 48 11.59 8.11 -18.15
C PRO A 48 10.40 7.65 -18.98
N ARG A 49 9.69 6.63 -18.48
CA ARG A 49 8.47 6.10 -19.10
C ARG A 49 7.46 5.71 -18.03
N ALA A 50 6.19 6.08 -18.28
CA ALA A 50 5.07 5.65 -17.44
C ALA A 50 5.04 4.13 -17.28
N GLN A 51 4.69 3.70 -16.07
CA GLN A 51 4.47 2.29 -15.73
C GLN A 51 3.32 1.74 -16.58
N GLN A 52 3.47 0.52 -17.08
CA GLN A 52 2.45 -0.12 -17.93
C GLN A 52 1.42 -0.91 -17.10
N ARG A 53 1.72 -1.12 -15.83
CA ARG A 53 0.93 -1.85 -14.83
C ARG A 53 1.36 -1.40 -13.44
N VAL A 54 0.55 -1.70 -12.44
CA VAL A 54 0.97 -1.65 -11.03
C VAL A 54 2.00 -2.76 -10.77
N TYR A 55 3.10 -2.44 -10.09
CA TYR A 55 4.09 -3.44 -9.69
C TYR A 55 3.77 -3.99 -8.29
N PRO A 56 3.93 -5.30 -8.06
CA PRO A 56 3.64 -5.95 -6.78
C PRO A 56 4.30 -5.25 -5.57
N ARG A 57 5.54 -4.78 -5.73
CA ARG A 57 6.29 -4.08 -4.66
C ARG A 57 5.67 -2.75 -4.19
N GLN A 58 4.73 -2.19 -4.95
CA GLN A 58 4.03 -0.94 -4.59
C GLN A 58 2.81 -1.21 -3.69
N LEU A 59 2.28 -2.44 -3.68
CA LEU A 59 1.05 -2.76 -2.97
C LEU A 59 1.17 -2.61 -1.44
N PRO A 60 2.29 -2.96 -0.77
CA PRO A 60 2.43 -2.68 0.65
C PRO A 60 2.30 -1.17 0.96
N GLN A 61 2.93 -0.32 0.14
CA GLN A 61 2.84 1.14 0.30
C GLN A 61 1.40 1.63 0.10
N ILE A 62 0.78 1.25 -1.02
CA ILE A 62 -0.58 1.68 -1.38
C ILE A 62 -1.60 1.22 -0.33
N GLN A 63 -1.61 -0.06 0.02
CA GLN A 63 -2.56 -0.61 0.99
C GLN A 63 -2.34 -0.06 2.40
N GLY A 64 -1.08 0.20 2.76
CA GLY A 64 -0.74 0.91 3.99
C GLY A 64 -1.32 2.32 4.01
N THR A 65 -1.17 3.08 2.92
CA THR A 65 -1.77 4.42 2.80
C THR A 65 -3.29 4.39 2.92
N LEU A 66 -3.96 3.46 2.23
CA LEU A 66 -5.42 3.29 2.32
C LEU A 66 -5.87 2.94 3.74
N MET A 67 -5.09 2.12 4.45
CA MET A 67 -5.34 1.79 5.85
C MET A 67 -5.25 3.02 6.75
N ALA A 68 -4.16 3.79 6.66
CA ALA A 68 -3.89 4.94 7.53
C ALA A 68 -4.80 6.15 7.26
N THR A 69 -5.19 6.36 6.01
CA THR A 69 -6.02 7.51 5.58
C THR A 69 -7.52 7.20 5.61
N ASN A 70 -7.90 5.95 5.89
CA ASN A 70 -9.27 5.46 5.82
C ASN A 70 -9.96 5.74 4.46
N ARG A 71 -9.18 5.70 3.36
CA ARG A 71 -9.69 5.80 1.99
C ARG A 71 -9.90 4.42 1.39
N GLN A 72 -10.83 4.31 0.44
CA GLN A 72 -11.18 3.04 -0.20
C GLN A 72 -10.42 2.80 -1.50
N GLU A 73 -9.95 3.86 -2.17
CA GLU A 73 -9.31 3.76 -3.46
C GLU A 73 -8.03 4.60 -3.53
N CYS A 74 -6.99 4.07 -4.18
CA CYS A 74 -5.76 4.79 -4.51
C CYS A 74 -5.66 4.95 -6.02
N HIS A 75 -5.47 6.18 -6.50
CA HIS A 75 -5.07 6.45 -7.88
C HIS A 75 -3.55 6.54 -7.94
N LEU A 76 -2.93 5.47 -8.46
CA LEU A 76 -1.51 5.44 -8.76
C LEU A 76 -1.27 6.16 -10.10
N VAL A 77 -0.79 7.40 -10.04
CA VAL A 77 -0.42 8.20 -11.20
C VAL A 77 1.03 7.92 -11.56
N SER A 78 1.26 7.19 -12.64
CA SER A 78 2.59 7.07 -13.23
C SER A 78 2.79 8.12 -14.31
N TRP A 79 3.62 9.12 -14.03
CA TRP A 79 3.91 10.20 -14.95
C TRP A 79 5.36 10.14 -15.47
N SER A 80 5.55 10.52 -16.72
CA SER A 80 6.84 10.92 -17.28
C SER A 80 6.65 11.96 -18.39
N PRO A 81 7.70 12.66 -18.84
CA PRO A 81 7.61 13.56 -20.00
C PRO A 81 7.09 12.88 -21.29
N ASN A 82 7.18 11.55 -21.36
CA ASN A 82 6.77 10.75 -22.51
C ASN A 82 5.39 10.10 -22.35
N GLY A 83 4.65 10.42 -21.28
CA GLY A 83 3.28 9.94 -21.10
C GLY A 83 2.87 9.80 -19.64
N CYS A 84 1.56 9.64 -19.44
CA CYS A 84 0.95 9.44 -18.13
C CYS A 84 0.00 8.24 -18.17
N ARG A 85 -0.05 7.47 -17.09
CA ARG A 85 -1.03 6.40 -16.88
C ARG A 85 -1.50 6.44 -15.44
N VAL A 86 -2.80 6.26 -15.22
CA VAL A 86 -3.40 6.23 -13.89
C VAL A 86 -4.00 4.86 -13.65
N PHE A 87 -3.74 4.28 -12.49
CA PHE A 87 -4.32 3.00 -12.10
C PHE A 87 -5.13 3.17 -10.82
N ALA A 88 -6.37 2.66 -10.78
CA ALA A 88 -7.14 2.51 -9.56
C ALA A 88 -6.76 1.21 -8.85
N VAL A 89 -6.39 1.32 -7.58
CA VAL A 89 -6.14 0.19 -6.67
C VAL A 89 -7.11 0.29 -5.51
N GLN A 90 -7.97 -0.71 -5.38
CA GLN A 90 -8.95 -0.80 -4.29
C GLN A 90 -8.31 -1.25 -2.99
N ARG A 91 -8.86 -0.80 -1.87
CA ARG A 91 -8.58 -1.33 -0.54
C ARG A 91 -8.84 -2.83 -0.51
N ASP A 92 -7.95 -3.57 0.13
CA ASP A 92 -8.11 -5.02 0.35
C ASP A 92 -7.85 -5.36 1.83
N ALA A 93 -8.93 -5.67 2.56
CA ALA A 93 -8.89 -5.90 3.99
C ALA A 93 -8.03 -7.12 4.38
N ALA A 94 -8.11 -8.20 3.61
CA ALA A 94 -7.35 -9.42 3.88
C ALA A 94 -5.85 -9.19 3.63
N TYR A 95 -5.50 -8.46 2.57
CA TYR A 95 -4.13 -8.03 2.34
C TYR A 95 -3.61 -7.15 3.48
N GLN A 96 -4.42 -6.19 3.93
CA GLN A 96 -4.09 -5.25 4.99
C GLN A 96 -3.85 -5.94 6.34
N GLU A 97 -4.64 -6.96 6.67
CA GLU A 97 -4.45 -7.78 7.87
C GLU A 97 -3.09 -8.49 7.84
N MET A 98 -2.76 -9.16 6.73
CA MET A 98 -1.47 -9.83 6.57
C MET A 98 -0.28 -8.85 6.56
N LEU A 99 -0.45 -7.69 5.92
CA LEU A 99 0.55 -6.62 5.95
C LEU A 99 0.81 -6.16 7.39
N LEU A 100 -0.25 -5.94 8.17
CA LEU A 100 -0.14 -5.50 9.56
C LEU A 100 0.54 -6.57 10.43
N GLN A 101 0.21 -7.85 10.26
CA GLN A 101 0.90 -8.96 10.93
C GLN A 101 2.40 -8.93 10.66
N CYS A 102 2.81 -8.86 9.39
CA CYS A 102 4.22 -8.75 8.99
C CYS A 102 4.92 -7.55 9.63
N LEU A 103 4.26 -6.38 9.65
CA LEU A 103 4.82 -5.15 10.22
C LEU A 103 4.95 -5.23 11.75
N VAL A 104 3.98 -5.82 12.44
CA VAL A 104 4.02 -6.02 13.89
C VAL A 104 5.14 -6.99 14.27
N SER A 105 5.28 -8.10 13.55
CA SER A 105 6.37 -9.05 13.73
C SER A 105 7.74 -8.39 13.52
N PHE A 106 7.90 -7.64 12.42
CA PHE A 106 9.10 -6.86 12.16
C PHE A 106 9.41 -5.86 13.28
N ALA A 107 8.44 -5.02 13.64
CA ALA A 107 8.63 -3.98 14.65
C ALA A 107 8.91 -4.57 16.04
N THR A 108 8.39 -5.75 16.35
CA THR A 108 8.64 -6.44 17.63
C THR A 108 10.05 -6.99 17.67
N ALA A 109 10.48 -7.70 16.62
CA ALA A 109 11.85 -8.22 16.52
C ALA A 109 12.88 -7.08 16.54
N ALA A 110 12.63 -6.00 15.79
CA ALA A 110 13.51 -4.83 15.73
C ALA A 110 13.69 -4.17 17.10
N ILE A 111 12.61 -3.96 17.86
CA ILE A 111 12.70 -3.39 19.21
C ILE A 111 13.42 -4.32 20.18
N ALA A 112 13.18 -5.63 20.07
CA ALA A 112 13.84 -6.63 20.91
C ALA A 112 15.32 -6.88 20.53
N GLY A 113 15.81 -6.27 19.44
CA GLY A 113 17.14 -6.56 18.89
C GLY A 113 17.31 -8.01 18.44
N GLN A 114 16.23 -8.68 18.08
CA GLN A 114 16.22 -10.10 17.68
C GLN A 114 16.17 -10.26 16.16
N PRO A 115 16.79 -11.30 15.60
CA PRO A 115 16.66 -11.61 14.19
C PRO A 115 15.24 -12.13 13.88
N LEU A 116 14.81 -11.92 12.64
CA LEU A 116 13.61 -12.57 12.11
C LEU A 116 13.89 -14.05 11.81
N SER A 117 12.97 -14.92 12.22
CA SER A 117 12.98 -16.35 11.93
C SER A 117 12.57 -16.70 10.49
N GLU A 118 12.71 -17.97 10.10
CA GLU A 118 12.21 -18.51 8.82
C GLU A 118 10.70 -18.35 8.66
N GLY A 119 9.91 -18.49 9.74
CA GLY A 119 8.45 -18.27 9.67
C GLY A 119 8.09 -16.87 9.18
N HIS A 120 8.82 -15.84 9.63
CA HIS A 120 8.60 -14.48 9.14
C HIS A 120 8.98 -14.31 7.66
N LYS A 121 9.95 -15.09 7.16
CA LYS A 121 10.31 -15.08 5.73
C LYS A 121 9.20 -15.71 4.88
N GLU A 122 8.56 -16.76 5.39
CA GLU A 122 7.40 -17.40 4.76
C GLU A 122 6.18 -16.47 4.73
N GLU A 123 5.88 -15.78 5.84
CA GLU A 123 4.84 -14.74 5.91
C GLU A 123 5.09 -13.63 4.86
N ALA A 124 6.33 -13.13 4.80
CA ALA A 124 6.70 -12.13 3.81
C ALA A 124 6.60 -12.66 2.37
N ALA A 125 6.85 -13.96 2.14
CA ALA A 125 6.67 -14.58 0.83
C ALA A 125 5.20 -14.70 0.44
N ALA A 126 4.33 -15.07 1.37
CA ALA A 126 2.88 -15.09 1.18
C ALA A 126 2.36 -13.70 0.83
N LEU A 127 2.79 -12.66 1.57
CA LEU A 127 2.43 -11.27 1.28
C LEU A 127 2.90 -10.82 -0.11
N ARG A 128 4.11 -11.23 -0.55
CA ARG A 128 4.59 -10.96 -1.92
C ARG A 128 3.73 -11.64 -3.00
N SER A 129 3.27 -12.86 -2.73
CA SER A 129 2.34 -13.58 -3.61
C SER A 129 1.01 -12.84 -3.74
N LEU A 130 0.41 -12.45 -2.60
CA LEU A 130 -0.82 -11.64 -2.61
C LEU A 130 -0.63 -10.28 -3.29
N SER A 131 0.53 -9.64 -3.12
CA SER A 131 0.86 -8.39 -3.82
C SER A 131 0.82 -8.55 -5.33
N THR A 132 1.20 -9.73 -5.83
CA THR A 132 1.15 -10.04 -7.27
C THR A 132 -0.29 -10.19 -7.74
N GLN A 133 -1.13 -10.89 -6.98
CA GLN A 133 -2.56 -11.05 -7.29
C GLN A 133 -3.29 -9.69 -7.25
N LEU A 134 -3.03 -8.89 -6.22
CA LEU A 134 -3.67 -7.58 -6.05
C LEU A 134 -3.22 -6.58 -7.12
N ALA A 135 -1.96 -6.61 -7.54
CA ALA A 135 -1.47 -5.80 -8.66
C ALA A 135 -2.20 -6.10 -9.98
N GLN A 136 -2.61 -7.35 -10.21
CA GLN A 136 -3.36 -7.75 -11.41
C GLN A 136 -4.81 -7.27 -11.42
N ARG A 137 -5.38 -6.98 -10.23
CA ARG A 137 -6.74 -6.45 -10.07
C ARG A 137 -6.82 -4.94 -10.28
N ALA A 138 -5.69 -4.26 -10.37
CA ALA A 138 -5.66 -2.81 -10.60
C ALA A 138 -6.25 -2.45 -11.96
N GLN A 139 -7.10 -1.44 -11.99
CA GLN A 139 -7.79 -0.98 -13.19
C GLN A 139 -7.03 0.19 -13.80
N LEU A 140 -6.74 0.14 -15.11
CA LEU A 140 -6.24 1.32 -15.82
C LEU A 140 -7.40 2.31 -15.98
N LEU A 141 -7.17 3.57 -15.63
CA LEU A 141 -8.11 4.66 -15.85
C LEU A 141 -7.66 5.45 -17.09
N GLY A 142 -8.51 5.49 -18.12
CA GLY A 142 -8.22 6.07 -19.44
C GLY A 142 -7.73 5.04 -20.45
#